data_AF-A0A350CAU0-F1
#
_entry.id   AF-A0A350CAU0-F1
#
_cell.length_a   1.000
_cell.length_b   1.000
_cell.length_c   1.000
_cell.angle_alpha   90.00
_cell.angle_beta   90.00
_cell.angle_gamma   90.00
#
_symmetry.space_group_name_H-M   'P 1'
#
loop_
_entity.id
_entity.type
_entity.pdbx_description
1 polymer ?
#
loop_
_entity_poly.entity_id
_entity_poly.type
_entity_poly.pdbx_seq_one_letter_code
_entity_poly.pdbx_strand_id
1 'polypeptide(L)'
;MNVRILPLDPDLQVAQALPCFAGEPFLLLLDSAARHRQRDARYSFLTAAPRAVCRLDAVRHGDQPFTQLRHWQRLLSALSLPASAPPFCGG
;
A
#
# COMPACT_ATOMS: atom_id res chain seq x y z
N MET A 1 -12.92 8.42 -5.95
CA MET A 1 -11.49 8.72 -5.71
C MET A 1 -10.86 8.88 -7.08
N ASN A 2 -10.29 10.05 -7.39
CA ASN A 2 -9.68 10.29 -8.72
C ASN A 2 -8.20 9.91 -8.65
N VAL A 3 -7.81 8.85 -9.36
CA VAL A 3 -6.40 8.46 -9.50
C VAL A 3 -5.74 9.44 -10.47
N ARG A 4 -4.69 10.13 -10.02
CA ARG A 4 -3.85 10.96 -10.88
C ARG A 4 -2.51 10.26 -11.08
N ILE A 5 -2.12 10.10 -12.34
CA ILE A 5 -0.81 9.56 -12.71
C ILE A 5 0.05 10.74 -13.12
N LEU A 6 1.18 10.92 -12.44
CA LEU A 6 2.15 11.97 -12.74
C LEU A 6 3.47 11.32 -13.14
N PRO A 7 4.20 11.88 -14.10
CA PRO A 7 5.56 11.44 -14.38
C PRO A 7 6.44 11.72 -13.16
N LEU A 8 7.23 10.72 -12.77
CA LEU A 8 8.24 10.87 -11.74
C LEU A 8 9.56 11.31 -12.39
N ASP A 9 10.34 12.08 -11.63
CA ASP A 9 11.73 12.34 -11.97
C ASP A 9 12.48 10.99 -12.00
N PRO A 10 13.20 10.66 -13.09
CA PRO A 10 13.93 9.40 -13.21
C PRO A 10 15.04 9.23 -12.16
N ASP A 11 15.56 10.33 -11.60
CA ASP A 11 16.58 10.32 -10.55
C ASP A 11 15.97 10.26 -9.13
N LEU A 12 14.63 10.29 -9.02
CA LEU A 12 13.94 10.23 -7.75
C LEU A 12 14.19 8.90 -7.06
N GLN A 13 14.85 8.94 -5.91
CA GLN A 13 14.96 7.77 -5.05
C GLN A 13 13.75 7.72 -4.14
N VAL A 14 13.03 6.60 -4.11
CA VAL A 14 11.82 6.41 -3.28
C VAL A 14 12.07 6.74 -1.81
N ALA A 15 13.28 6.46 -1.29
CA ALA A 15 13.66 6.79 0.07
C ALA A 15 13.68 8.31 0.36
N GLN A 16 13.89 9.16 -0.65
CA GLN A 16 13.84 10.62 -0.50
C GLN A 16 12.42 11.13 -0.24
N ALA A 17 11.38 10.35 -0.56
CA ALA A 17 10.00 10.71 -0.25
C ALA A 17 9.65 10.45 1.24
N LEU A 18 10.34 9.52 1.92
CA LEU A 18 10.02 9.14 3.30
C LEU A 18 10.05 10.32 4.30
N PRO A 19 11.06 11.22 4.29
CA PRO A 19 11.11 12.34 5.23
C PRO A 19 9.88 13.26 5.13
N CYS A 20 9.28 13.40 3.94
CA CYS A 20 8.09 14.23 3.74
C CYS A 20 6.85 13.70 4.48
N PHE A 21 6.85 12.43 4.90
CA PHE A 21 5.75 11.78 5.62
C PHE A 21 6.14 11.34 7.03
N ALA A 22 7.29 11.76 7.56
CA ALA A 22 7.83 11.29 8.84
C ALA A 22 6.91 11.55 10.06
N GLY A 23 6.00 12.52 9.97
CA GLY A 23 5.01 12.82 11.00
C GLY A 23 3.69 12.04 10.88
N GLU A 24 3.49 11.29 9.80
CA GLU A 24 2.24 10.60 9.55
C GLU A 24 2.18 9.24 10.27
N PRO A 25 1.04 8.89 10.90
CA PRO A 25 0.91 7.62 11.57
C PRO A 25 0.86 6.45 10.57
N PHE A 26 1.40 5.30 10.97
CA PHE A 26 1.43 4.06 10.17
C PHE A 26 2.11 4.23 8.80
N LEU A 27 3.18 5.01 8.73
CA LEU A 27 4.02 5.12 7.54
C LEU A 27 4.57 3.73 7.15
N LEU A 28 4.31 3.29 5.93
CA LEU A 28 4.71 2.00 5.39
C LEU A 28 5.29 2.18 3.99
N LEU A 29 6.51 1.66 3.79
CA LEU A 29 7.14 1.52 2.48
C LEU A 29 7.23 0.05 2.10
N LEU A 30 6.61 -0.30 0.98
CA LEU A 30 6.78 -1.60 0.32
C LEU A 30 7.65 -1.39 -0.91
N ASP A 31 8.93 -1.75 -0.82
CA ASP A 31 9.86 -1.68 -1.94
C ASP A 31 10.20 -3.08 -2.45
N SER A 32 9.98 -3.32 -3.74
CA SER A 32 10.27 -4.61 -4.35
C SER A 32 11.79 -4.78 -4.50
N ALA A 33 12.32 -5.79 -3.81
CA ALA A 33 13.74 -6.02 -3.49
C ALA A 33 14.80 -5.52 -4.50
N ALA A 34 15.74 -4.74 -3.95
CA ALA A 34 16.95 -4.20 -4.56
C ALA A 34 17.84 -5.19 -5.34
N ARG A 35 17.76 -6.50 -5.07
CA ARG A 35 18.63 -7.55 -5.66
C ARG A 35 18.08 -8.25 -6.91
N HIS A 36 16.78 -8.16 -7.17
CA HIS A 36 16.15 -8.63 -8.40
C HIS A 36 15.51 -7.49 -9.19
N ARG A 37 16.04 -6.27 -8.99
CA ARG A 37 15.45 -5.03 -9.49
C ARG A 37 15.23 -5.03 -11.00
N GLN A 38 16.12 -5.72 -11.73
CA GLN A 38 16.07 -5.84 -13.18
C GLN A 38 15.07 -6.89 -13.70
N ARG A 39 14.57 -7.80 -12.85
CA ARG A 39 13.70 -8.90 -13.27
C ARG A 39 12.28 -8.80 -12.71
N ASP A 40 12.16 -8.50 -11.42
CA ASP A 40 10.91 -8.72 -10.67
C ASP A 40 10.40 -7.43 -9.97
N ALA A 41 11.20 -6.36 -9.90
CA ALA A 41 10.80 -5.12 -9.21
C ALA A 41 10.34 -4.04 -10.20
N ARG A 42 9.03 -3.77 -10.22
CA ARG A 42 8.45 -2.73 -11.09
C ARG A 42 7.80 -1.57 -10.33
N TYR A 43 7.50 -1.75 -9.04
CA TYR A 43 6.78 -0.79 -8.22
C TYR A 43 7.31 -0.74 -6.78
N SER A 44 7.29 0.47 -6.22
CA SER A 44 7.42 0.74 -4.80
C SER A 44 6.17 1.48 -4.34
N PHE A 45 5.67 1.18 -3.13
CA PHE A 45 4.47 1.79 -2.56
C PHE A 45 4.78 2.47 -1.25
N LEU A 46 4.42 3.74 -1.14
CA LEU A 46 4.48 4.51 0.09
C LEU A 46 3.06 4.85 0.53
N THR A 47 2.69 4.45 1.75
CA THR A 47 1.36 4.69 2.33
C THR A 47 1.48 5.23 3.74
N ALA A 48 0.53 6.06 4.17
CA ALA A 48 0.42 6.55 5.54
C ALA A 48 -1.04 6.89 5.87
N ALA A 49 -1.31 7.22 7.13
CA ALA A 49 -2.62 7.69 7.60
C ALA A 49 -3.80 6.83 7.15
N PRO A 50 -3.82 5.52 7.49
CA PRO A 50 -4.90 4.63 7.09
C PRO A 50 -6.23 5.09 7.68
N ARG A 51 -7.31 4.95 6.90
CA ARG A 51 -8.66 5.32 7.34
C ARG A 51 -9.15 4.50 8.54
N ALA A 52 -8.68 3.25 8.66
CA ALA A 52 -8.99 2.36 9.77
C ALA A 52 -7.82 1.40 9.99
N VAL A 53 -7.63 0.97 11.24
CA VAL A 53 -6.59 0.02 11.65
C VAL A 53 -7.24 -1.10 12.44
N CYS A 54 -6.88 -2.35 12.13
CA CYS A 54 -7.23 -3.52 12.91
C CYS A 54 -5.94 -4.09 13.51
N ARG A 55 -5.96 -4.33 14.82
CA ARG A 55 -4.85 -4.97 15.54
C ARG A 55 -5.35 -6.23 16.21
N LEU A 56 -4.60 -7.31 16.05
CA LEU A 56 -4.84 -8.57 16.75
C LEU A 56 -3.83 -8.66 17.90
N ASP A 57 -4.30 -8.54 19.14
CA ASP A 57 -3.44 -8.62 20.32
C ASP A 57 -3.12 -10.07 20.72
N ALA A 58 -4.00 -11.00 20.38
CA ALA A 58 -3.83 -12.43 20.57
C ALA A 58 -4.66 -13.19 19.54
N VAL A 59 -4.24 -14.43 19.24
CA VAL A 59 -4.97 -15.37 18.39
C VAL A 59 -4.97 -16.74 19.05
N ARG A 60 -6.13 -17.40 19.06
CA ARG A 60 -6.30 -18.77 19.53
C ARG A 60 -6.48 -19.72 18.35
N HIS A 61 -6.19 -20.99 18.59
CA HIS A 61 -6.48 -22.04 17.61
C HIS A 61 -7.98 -22.05 17.28
N GLY A 62 -8.32 -21.97 15.99
CA GLY A 62 -9.70 -21.90 15.48
C GLY A 62 -10.20 -20.48 15.21
N ASP A 63 -9.48 -19.44 15.64
CA ASP A 63 -9.85 -18.06 15.32
C ASP A 63 -9.76 -17.79 13.81
N GLN A 64 -10.59 -16.85 13.35
CA GLN A 64 -10.61 -16.39 11.97
C GLN A 64 -10.02 -14.96 11.91
N PRO A 65 -8.67 -14.82 11.93
CA PRO A 65 -8.00 -13.52 12.15
C PRO A 65 -8.32 -12.47 11.08
N PHE A 66 -8.73 -12.91 9.88
CA PHE A 66 -9.02 -12.03 8.75
C PHE A 66 -10.51 -11.72 8.58
N THR A 67 -11.38 -12.12 9.50
CA THR A 67 -12.82 -11.85 9.37
C THR A 67 -13.12 -10.36 9.30
N GLN A 68 -12.43 -9.53 10.10
CA GLN A 68 -12.57 -8.09 10.04
C GLN A 68 -12.07 -7.52 8.70
N LEU A 69 -10.92 -7.97 8.21
CA LEU A 69 -10.40 -7.54 6.91
C LEU A 69 -11.33 -7.92 5.76
N ARG A 70 -11.88 -9.14 5.78
CA ARG A 70 -12.89 -9.60 4.81
C ARG A 70 -14.20 -8.81 4.88
N HIS A 71 -14.56 -8.31 6.06
CA HIS A 71 -15.69 -7.40 6.18
C HIS A 71 -15.38 -6.05 5.53
N TRP A 72 -14.24 -5.43 5.84
CA TRP A 72 -13.83 -4.16 5.23
C TRP A 72 -13.66 -4.25 3.72
N GLN A 73 -13.08 -5.33 3.22
CA GLN A 73 -12.94 -5.56 1.78
C GLN A 73 -14.29 -5.50 1.06
N ARG A 74 -15.38 -5.96 1.68
CA ARG A 74 -16.73 -5.87 1.11
C ARG A 74 -17.31 -4.44 1.11
N LEU A 75 -16.79 -3.56 1.96
CA LEU A 75 -17.18 -2.15 2.02
C LEU A 75 -16.40 -1.29 1.01
N LEU A 76 -15.29 -1.80 0.47
CA LEU A 76 -14.56 -1.15 -0.61
C LEU A 76 -15.40 -1.22 -1.88
N SER A 77 -15.75 -0.07 -2.43
CA SER A 77 -16.38 0.00 -3.75
C SER A 77 -15.39 -0.50 -4.81
N ALA A 78 -15.90 -1.25 -5.79
CA ALA A 78 -15.11 -1.64 -6.95
C ALA A 78 -14.63 -0.36 -7.67
N LEU A 79 -13.33 -0.10 -7.62
CA LEU A 79 -12.72 0.99 -8.36
C LEU A 79 -12.58 0.56 -9.81
N SER A 80 -13.26 1.26 -10.73
CA SER A 80 -12.93 1.18 -12.15
C SER A 80 -11.58 1.87 -12.36
N LEU A 81 -10.51 1.07 -12.40
CA LEU A 81 -9.15 1.54 -12.63
C LEU A 81 -8.78 1.40 -14.10
N PRO A 82 -7.99 2.33 -14.67
CA PRO A 82 -7.42 2.14 -15.99
C PRO A 82 -6.44 0.95 -15.98
N ALA A 83 -6.26 0.31 -17.13
CA ALA A 83 -5.32 -0.82 -17.27
C ALA A 83 -3.86 -0.46 -16.93
N SER A 84 -3.52 0.83 -16.97
CA SER A 84 -2.20 1.37 -16.61
C SER A 84 -2.03 1.66 -15.11
N ALA A 85 -3.06 1.43 -14.29
CA ALA A 85 -2.98 1.65 -12.86
C ALA A 85 -1.91 0.76 -12.22
N PRO A 86 -1.23 1.22 -11.15
CA PRO A 86 -0.30 0.38 -10.41
C PRO A 86 -1.05 -0.81 -9.77
N PRO A 87 -0.36 -1.91 -9.45
CA PRO A 87 -1.02 -3.13 -8.98
C PRO A 87 -1.62 -2.99 -7.57
N PHE A 88 -1.33 -1.90 -6.85
CA PHE A 88 -1.96 -1.56 -5.59
C PHE A 88 -2.42 -0.09 -5.62
N CYS A 89 -3.72 0.14 -5.43
CA CYS A 89 -4.39 1.44 -5.48
C CYS A 89 -5.22 1.73 -4.21
N GLY A 90 -4.79 1.17 -3.08
CA GLY A 90 -5.53 1.20 -1.81
C GLY A 90 -6.25 -0.12 -1.51
N GLY A 91 -6.63 -0.28 -0.24
CA GLY A 91 -7.24 -1.47 0.34
C GLY A 91 -7.59 -1.26 1.80
#